data_AF-A0A382BXS5-F1
#
_entry.id   AF-A0A382BXS5-F1
#
_cell.length_a   1.000
_cell.length_b   1.000
_cell.length_c   1.000
_cell.angle_alpha   90.00
_cell.angle_beta   90.00
_cell.angle_gamma   90.00
#
_symmetry.space_group_name_H-M   'P 1'
#
loop_
_entity.id
_entity.type
_entity.pdbx_description
1 polymer ?
#
loop_
_entity_poly.entity_id
_entity_poly.type
_entity_poly.pdbx_seq_one_letter_code
_entity_poly.pdbx_strand_id
1 'polypeptide(L)' 'VFLKNHRKSTRKVDVAVIGAGSAGMPAFRAARKHSENVVLIEGGVYGTTCARVGCMPSKLLIAAAEAAHSV' A
#
# COMPACT_ATOMS: atom_id res chain seq x y z
N VAL A 1 22.87 -16.14 30.84
CA VAL A 1 22.17 -17.29 30.21
C VAL A 1 20.79 -16.83 29.71
N PHE A 2 20.71 -16.19 28.55
CA PHE A 2 19.48 -16.14 27.72
C PHE A 2 19.83 -15.51 26.36
N LEU A 3 20.52 -16.29 25.52
CA LEU A 3 20.69 -15.95 24.11
C LEU A 3 19.30 -16.05 23.48
N LYS A 4 18.68 -14.91 23.15
CA LYS A 4 17.46 -14.86 22.34
C LYS A 4 17.79 -15.49 20.98
N ASN A 5 17.35 -16.74 20.79
CA ASN A 5 17.34 -17.40 19.50
C ASN A 5 16.52 -16.55 18.52
N HIS A 6 17.21 -15.78 17.67
CA HIS A 6 16.64 -15.23 16.44
C HIS A 6 16.36 -16.38 15.48
N ARG A 7 15.33 -17.18 15.75
CA ARG A 7 14.77 -18.11 14.77
C ARG A 7 14.21 -17.26 13.63
N LYS A 8 14.92 -17.20 12.49
CA LYS A 8 14.39 -16.69 11.22
C LYS A 8 13.10 -17.47 10.93
N SER A 9 11.93 -16.84 11.12
CA SER A 9 10.65 -17.45 10.79
C SER A 9 10.40 -17.27 9.29
N THR A 10 10.65 -18.31 8.50
CA THR A 10 10.31 -18.32 7.07
C THR A 10 8.86 -18.74 6.91
N ARG A 11 8.00 -17.85 6.38
CA ARG A 11 6.61 -18.19 6.00
C ARG A 11 6.56 -18.50 4.51
N LYS A 12 6.00 -19.66 4.14
CA LYS A 12 5.66 -19.99 2.74
C LYS A 12 4.26 -19.47 2.43
N VAL A 13 4.12 -18.73 1.34
CA VAL A 13 2.87 -18.12 0.88
C VAL A 13 2.68 -18.39 -0.60
N ASP A 14 1.44 -18.41 -1.08
CA ASP A 14 1.14 -18.60 -2.50
C ASP A 14 1.36 -17.29 -3.27
N VAL A 15 1.02 -16.17 -2.63
CA VAL A 15 1.23 -14.82 -3.18
C VAL A 15 1.73 -13.88 -2.09
N ALA A 16 2.80 -13.15 -2.39
CA ALA A 16 3.30 -12.04 -1.59
C ALA A 16 3.15 -10.73 -2.37
N VAL A 17 2.38 -9.79 -1.83
CA VAL A 17 2.23 -8.44 -2.40
C VAL A 17 3.08 -7.47 -1.59
N ILE A 18 3.98 -6.77 -2.27
CA ILE A 18 4.88 -5.77 -1.66
C ILE A 18 4.38 -4.38 -2.04
N GLY A 19 4.02 -3.60 -1.02
CA GLY A 19 3.39 -2.29 -1.12
C GLY A 19 1.86 -2.38 -1.05
N ALA A 20 1.25 -1.59 -0.18
CA ALA A 20 -0.19 -1.34 -0.04
C ALA A 20 -0.63 -0.06 -0.78
N GLY A 21 0.06 0.26 -1.88
CA GLY A 21 -0.26 1.38 -2.76
C GLY A 21 -1.44 1.11 -3.70
N SER A 22 -1.63 2.02 -4.67
CA SER A 22 -2.75 1.95 -5.63
C SER A 22 -2.77 0.66 -6.45
N ALA A 23 -1.62 0.06 -6.74
CA ALA A 23 -1.53 -1.23 -7.43
C ALA A 23 -1.62 -2.43 -6.46
N GLY A 24 -0.98 -2.31 -5.29
CA GLY A 24 -0.85 -3.43 -4.36
C GLY A 24 -2.16 -3.84 -3.69
N MET A 25 -3.00 -2.88 -3.28
CA MET A 25 -4.28 -3.22 -2.66
C MET A 25 -5.25 -3.96 -3.60
N PRO A 26 -5.44 -3.55 -4.87
CA PRO A 26 -6.19 -4.34 -5.85
C PRO A 26 -5.56 -5.71 -6.12
N ALA A 27 -4.23 -5.80 -6.26
CA ALA A 27 -3.54 -7.06 -6.47
C ALA A 27 -3.76 -8.04 -5.30
N PHE A 28 -3.65 -7.55 -4.06
CA PHE A 28 -3.94 -8.31 -2.85
C PHE A 28 -5.38 -8.81 -2.82
N ARG A 29 -6.35 -7.94 -3.12
CA ARG A 29 -7.77 -8.32 -3.19
C ARG A 29 -8.03 -9.36 -4.27
N ALA A 30 -7.38 -9.25 -5.43
CA ALA A 30 -7.51 -10.23 -6.51
C ALA A 30 -6.93 -11.59 -6.09
N ALA A 31 -5.71 -11.61 -5.54
CA ALA A 31 -5.08 -12.84 -5.05
C ALA A 31 -5.92 -13.52 -3.95
N ARG A 32 -6.53 -12.73 -3.05
CA ARG A 32 -7.41 -13.22 -1.99
C ARG A 32 -8.70 -13.89 -2.47
N LYS A 33 -9.10 -13.72 -3.73
CA LYS A 33 -10.24 -14.45 -4.31
C LYS A 33 -9.89 -15.89 -4.68
N HIS A 34 -8.59 -16.21 -4.81
CA HIS A 34 -8.12 -17.50 -5.29
C HIS A 34 -7.35 -18.29 -4.22
N SER A 35 -6.77 -17.62 -3.23
CA SER A 35 -6.11 -18.27 -2.09
C SER A 35 -6.28 -17.47 -0.81
N GLU A 36 -6.37 -18.16 0.33
CA GLU A 36 -6.29 -17.56 1.66
C GLU A 36 -4.84 -17.35 2.14
N ASN A 37 -3.88 -18.04 1.53
CA ASN A 37 -2.46 -17.99 1.90
C ASN A 37 -1.72 -16.86 1.17
N VAL A 38 -2.24 -15.64 1.34
CA VAL A 38 -1.71 -14.41 0.73
C VAL A 38 -1.18 -13.48 1.82
N VAL A 39 -0.08 -12.79 1.56
CA VAL A 39 0.47 -11.76 2.47
C VAL A 39 0.62 -10.43 1.75
N LEU A 40 0.31 -9.36 2.47
CA LEU A 40 0.57 -7.97 2.07
C LEU A 40 1.65 -7.40 2.98
N ILE A 41 2.67 -6.79 2.38
CA ILE A 41 3.82 -6.23 3.10
C ILE A 41 3.88 -4.74 2.77
N GLU A 42 3.76 -3.88 3.77
CA GLU A 42 3.93 -2.43 3.63
C GLU A 42 4.94 -1.96 4.66
N GLY A 43 5.98 -1.25 4.21
CA GLY A 43 7.02 -0.70 5.06
C GLY A 43 6.83 0.79 5.35
N GLY A 44 6.00 1.47 4.57
CA GLY A 44 5.68 2.88 4.70
C GLY A 44 4.41 3.15 5.51
N VAL A 45 3.99 4.41 5.47
CA VAL A 45 2.76 4.87 6.12
C VAL A 45 1.55 4.34 5.34
N TYR A 46 0.54 3.84 6.06
CA TYR A 46 -0.73 3.45 5.46
C TYR A 46 -1.42 4.63 4.78
N GLY A 47 -2.15 4.34 3.71
CA GLY A 47 -2.72 5.36 2.84
C GLY A 47 -1.80 5.59 1.65
N THR A 48 -2.22 5.08 0.49
CA THR A 48 -1.45 5.09 -0.76
C THR A 48 -0.77 6.42 -1.03
N THR A 49 0.37 6.42 -1.73
CA THR A 49 1.00 7.66 -2.20
C THR A 49 0.00 8.56 -2.93
N CYS A 50 -0.85 7.97 -3.77
CA CYS A 50 -1.89 8.67 -4.53
C CYS A 50 -2.81 9.49 -3.62
N ALA A 51 -3.28 8.90 -2.52
CA ALA A 51 -4.19 9.55 -1.58
C ALA A 51 -3.49 10.55 -0.65
N ARG A 52 -2.29 10.22 -0.17
CA ARG A 52 -1.63 11.01 0.89
C ARG A 52 -0.87 12.22 0.35
N VAL A 53 -0.07 12.02 -0.69
CA VAL A 53 0.94 13.00 -1.15
C VAL A 53 1.14 12.96 -2.67
N GLY A 54 0.16 12.46 -3.40
CA GLY A 54 0.26 12.21 -4.83
C GLY A 54 -0.88 12.87 -5.59
N CYS A 55 -1.52 12.09 -6.46
CA CYS A 55 -2.49 12.60 -7.41
C CYS A 55 -3.72 13.24 -6.74
N MET A 56 -4.19 12.73 -5.59
CA MET A 56 -5.36 13.31 -4.93
C MET A 56 -5.10 14.73 -4.40
N PRO A 57 -4.11 14.98 -3.52
CA PRO A 57 -3.84 16.34 -3.06
C PRO A 57 -3.37 17.26 -4.20
N SER A 58 -2.64 16.75 -5.20
CA SER A 58 -2.24 17.59 -6.33
C SER A 58 -3.43 18.05 -7.16
N LYS A 59 -4.40 17.17 -7.45
CA LYS A 59 -5.62 17.53 -8.18
C LYS A 59 -6.55 18.43 -7.37
N LEU A 60 -6.59 18.30 -6.05
CA LEU A 60 -7.31 19.23 -5.18
C LEU A 60 -6.75 20.66 -5.31
N LEU A 61 -5.43 20.81 -5.28
CA LEU A 61 -4.78 22.12 -5.42
C LEU A 61 -4.95 22.71 -6.82
N ILE A 62 -4.87 21.89 -7.87
CA ILE A 62 -5.13 22.33 -9.24
C ILE A 62 -6.56 22.86 -9.38
N ALA A 63 -7.56 22.14 -8.87
CA ALA A 63 -8.96 22.58 -8.92
C ALA A 63 -9.19 23.90 -8.19
N ALA A 64 -8.55 24.10 -7.04
CA ALA A 64 -8.62 25.38 -6.31
C ALA A 64 -7.99 26.54 -7.11
N ALA A 65 -6.86 26.29 -7.79
CA ALA A 65 -6.21 27.28 -8.63
C ALA A 65 -7.05 27.64 -9.87
N GLU A 66 -7.67 26.65 -10.53
CA GLU A 66 -8.59 26.87 -11.64
C GLU A 66 -9.78 27.74 -11.22
N ALA A 67 -10.39 27.44 -10.07
CA ALA A 67 -11.50 28.24 -9.53
C ALA A 67 -11.10 29.71 -9.27
N ALA A 68 -9.91 29.93 -8.69
CA ALA A 68 -9.40 31.26 -8.42
C ALA A 68 -8.94 32.03 -9.67
N HIS A 69 -8.59 31.33 -10.76
CA HIS A 69 -8.21 31.96 -12.02
C HIS A 69 -9.42 32.31 -12.90
N SER A 70 -10.53 31.60 -12.72
CA SER A 70 -11.76 31.77 -13.52
C SER A 70 -12.63 32.97 -13.12
N VAL A 71 -12.18 33.78 -12.17
CA VAL A 71 -12.82 35.04 -11.70
C VAL A 71 -12.10 36.26 -12.23
#